data_AF-A0A4R6NY26-F1
#
_entry.id   AF-A0A4R6NY26-F1
#
_cell.length_a   1.000
_cell.length_b   1.000
_cell.length_c   1.000
_cell.angle_alpha   90.00
_cell.angle_beta   90.00
_cell.angle_gamma   90.00
#
_symmetry.space_group_name_H-M   'P 1'
#
loop_
_entity.id
_entity.type
_entity.pdbx_description
1 polymer ?
#
loop_
_entity_poly.entity_id
_entity_poly.type
_entity_poly.pdbx_seq_one_letter_code
_entity_poly.pdbx_strand_id
1 'polypeptide(L)'
;MTHKRNTSGLASTASKKKQEAIAKTEIAIKALIKDNALINFNTVAEKAGVSKAWLYKEEAVASRIRRIRDQQKGDAPKVHKQSERASDASKSALITTLKAKVRELETEKAELKKQLEIVYGKLHDSTM
;
A
#
# COMPACT_ATOMS: atom_id res chain seq x y z
N MET A 1 19.68 -45.92 39.34
CA MET A 1 20.22 -44.55 39.27
C MET A 1 19.33 -43.71 38.37
N THR A 2 18.28 -43.09 38.92
CA THR A 2 17.28 -42.33 38.15
C THR A 2 17.76 -40.89 38.01
N HIS A 3 18.33 -40.55 36.85
CA HIS A 3 18.86 -39.21 36.58
C HIS A 3 17.71 -38.21 36.41
N LYS A 4 17.39 -37.46 37.47
CA LYS A 4 16.34 -36.42 37.46
C LYS A 4 16.82 -35.23 36.62
N ARG A 5 16.42 -35.18 35.34
CA ARG A 5 16.74 -34.06 34.44
C ARG A 5 16.14 -32.77 35.00
N ASN A 6 16.97 -31.76 35.21
CA ASN A 6 16.57 -30.45 35.70
C ASN A 6 15.91 -29.65 34.55
N THR A 7 14.68 -29.99 34.19
CA THR A 7 13.93 -29.44 33.04
C THR A 7 13.20 -28.12 33.33
N SER A 8 13.18 -27.68 34.60
CA SER A 8 12.51 -26.44 35.04
C SER A 8 13.14 -25.17 34.44
N GLY A 9 14.48 -25.14 34.31
CA GLY A 9 15.21 -24.03 33.68
C GLY A 9 14.95 -23.88 32.18
N LEU A 10 14.77 -24.99 31.45
CA LEU A 10 14.45 -24.97 30.02
C LEU A 10 13.02 -24.48 29.75
N ALA A 11 12.06 -24.92 30.57
CA ALA A 11 10.66 -24.51 30.43
C ALA A 11 10.47 -23.00 30.71
N SER A 12 11.15 -22.48 31.75
CA SER A 12 11.06 -21.06 32.13
C SER A 12 11.65 -20.13 31.05
N THR A 13 12.82 -20.47 30.51
CA THR A 13 13.46 -19.69 29.44
C THR A 13 12.67 -19.71 28.13
N ALA A 14 12.06 -20.85 27.76
CA ALA A 14 11.19 -20.95 26.60
C ALA A 14 9.93 -20.07 26.75
N SER A 15 9.31 -20.06 27.93
CA SER A 15 8.15 -19.21 28.24
C SER A 15 8.50 -17.73 28.14
N LYS A 16 9.66 -17.32 28.70
CA LYS A 16 10.13 -15.93 28.63
C LYS A 16 10.37 -15.48 27.18
N LYS A 17 11.06 -16.29 26.38
CA LYS A 17 11.28 -16.00 24.95
C LYS A 17 9.98 -15.88 24.16
N LYS A 18 8.98 -16.71 24.47
CA LYS A 18 7.64 -16.61 23.86
C LYS A 18 6.99 -15.26 24.21
N GLN A 19 7.01 -14.87 25.48
CA GLN A 19 6.43 -13.58 25.92
C GLN A 19 7.12 -12.40 25.26
N GLU A 20 8.46 -12.42 25.17
CA GLU A 20 9.24 -11.38 24.49
C GLU A 20 8.88 -11.27 23.00
N ALA A 21 8.72 -12.41 22.32
CA ALA A 21 8.32 -12.43 20.90
C ALA A 21 6.89 -11.89 20.69
N ILE A 22 5.95 -12.19 21.60
CA ILE A 22 4.60 -11.63 21.58
C ILE A 22 4.66 -10.10 21.76
N ALA A 23 5.41 -9.62 22.75
CA ALA A 23 5.54 -8.19 23.02
C ALA A 23 6.14 -7.44 21.81
N LYS A 24 7.20 -7.98 21.19
CA LYS A 24 7.78 -7.42 19.96
C LYS A 24 6.78 -7.38 18.80
N THR A 25 6.00 -8.44 18.64
CA THR A 25 4.97 -8.51 17.59
C THR A 25 3.89 -7.45 17.78
N GLU A 26 3.42 -7.25 19.01
CA GLU A 26 2.44 -6.20 19.32
C GLU A 26 2.99 -4.78 19.10
N ILE A 27 4.24 -4.52 19.47
CA ILE A 27 4.91 -3.24 19.19
C ILE A 27 5.00 -3.00 17.69
N ALA A 28 5.40 -4.02 16.92
CA ALA A 28 5.49 -3.93 15.46
C ALA A 28 4.13 -3.67 14.82
N ILE A 29 3.08 -4.37 15.26
CA ILE A 29 1.71 -4.12 14.78
C ILE A 29 1.29 -2.68 15.06
N LYS A 30 1.50 -2.17 16.28
CA LYS A 30 1.17 -0.77 16.63
C LYS A 30 1.93 0.24 15.77
N ALA A 31 3.21 0.00 15.52
CA ALA A 31 4.01 0.85 14.65
C ALA A 31 3.47 0.84 13.20
N LEU A 32 3.17 -0.34 12.65
CA LEU A 32 2.61 -0.46 11.31
C LEU A 32 1.22 0.20 11.17
N ILE A 33 0.38 0.13 12.21
CA ILE A 33 -0.91 0.86 12.24
C ILE A 33 -0.66 2.37 12.21
N LYS A 34 0.26 2.87 13.04
CA LYS A 34 0.60 4.30 13.11
C LYS A 34 1.17 4.82 11.79
N ASP A 35 1.99 4.01 11.13
CA ASP A 35 2.61 4.34 9.85
C ASP A 35 1.65 4.17 8.66
N ASN A 36 0.39 3.77 8.92
CA ASN A 36 -0.60 3.39 7.91
C ASN A 36 -0.07 2.39 6.86
N ALA A 37 0.82 1.51 7.31
CA ALA A 37 1.48 0.52 6.47
C ALA A 37 0.61 -0.73 6.30
N LEU A 38 0.88 -1.50 5.24
CA LEU A 38 0.21 -2.77 5.00
C LEU A 38 0.56 -3.77 6.12
N ILE A 39 -0.45 -4.34 6.77
CA ILE A 39 -0.26 -5.33 7.83
C ILE A 39 -0.53 -6.73 7.27
N ASN A 40 0.55 -7.49 7.11
CA ASN A 40 0.53 -8.91 6.76
C ASN A 40 1.67 -9.66 7.48
N PHE A 41 1.64 -10.99 7.43
CA PHE A 41 2.64 -11.83 8.10
C PHE A 41 4.10 -11.54 7.70
N ASN A 42 4.35 -11.10 6.46
CA ASN A 42 5.71 -10.73 6.03
C ASN A 42 6.16 -9.44 6.71
N THR A 43 5.36 -8.37 6.57
CA THR A 43 5.67 -7.05 7.15
C THR A 43 5.79 -7.09 8.68
N VAL A 44 4.93 -7.87 9.34
CA VAL A 44 4.97 -8.04 10.80
C VAL A 44 6.21 -8.83 11.22
N ALA A 45 6.56 -9.91 10.52
CA ALA A 45 7.76 -10.70 10.79
C ALA A 45 9.04 -9.85 10.68
N GLU A 46 9.14 -9.07 9.60
CA GLU A 46 10.27 -8.18 9.33
C GLU A 46 10.39 -7.08 10.39
N LYS A 47 9.28 -6.40 10.70
CA LYS A 47 9.27 -5.30 11.68
C LYS A 47 9.48 -5.78 13.13
N ALA A 48 8.95 -6.95 13.50
CA ALA A 48 9.09 -7.50 14.84
C ALA A 48 10.38 -8.30 15.05
N GLY A 49 11.09 -8.66 13.98
CA GLY A 49 12.28 -9.52 14.04
C GLY A 49 11.96 -10.95 14.50
N VAL A 50 10.80 -11.48 14.10
CA VAL A 50 10.35 -12.84 14.42
C VAL A 50 10.14 -13.65 13.16
N SER A 51 10.24 -14.99 13.24
CA SER A 51 10.04 -15.83 12.07
C SER A 51 8.55 -15.97 11.72
N LYS A 52 8.25 -16.07 10.42
CA LYS A 52 6.87 -16.32 9.94
C LYS A 52 6.32 -17.63 10.49
N ALA A 53 7.16 -18.66 10.57
CA ALA A 53 6.78 -19.96 11.12
C ALA A 53 6.32 -19.84 12.59
N TRP A 54 6.98 -18.98 13.39
CA TRP A 54 6.54 -18.72 14.75
C TRP A 54 5.21 -17.95 14.81
N LEU A 55 5.03 -16.94 13.94
CA LEU A 55 3.76 -16.21 13.83
C LEU A 55 2.58 -17.13 13.49
N TYR A 56 2.79 -18.12 12.61
CA TYR A 56 1.77 -19.12 12.30
C TYR A 56 1.57 -20.14 13.41
N LYS A 57 2.61 -20.45 14.19
CA LYS A 57 2.53 -21.39 15.30
C LYS A 57 1.70 -20.85 16.46
N GLU A 58 1.72 -19.54 16.69
CA GLU A 58 0.97 -18.90 17.76
C GLU A 58 -0.40 -18.40 17.25
N GLU A 59 -1.45 -19.22 17.41
CA GLU A 59 -2.77 -18.95 16.81
C GLU A 59 -3.38 -17.61 17.25
N ALA A 60 -3.14 -17.19 18.49
CA ALA A 60 -3.61 -15.89 18.99
C ALA A 60 -3.01 -14.73 18.19
N VAL A 61 -1.70 -14.80 17.89
CA VAL A 61 -0.98 -13.80 17.09
C VAL A 61 -1.43 -13.88 15.63
N ALA A 62 -1.53 -15.08 15.06
CA ALA A 62 -2.00 -15.28 13.70
C ALA A 62 -3.40 -14.71 13.47
N SER A 63 -4.33 -15.00 14.40
CA SER A 63 -5.69 -14.50 14.38
C SER A 63 -5.74 -12.97 14.48
N ARG A 64 -4.89 -12.37 15.31
CA ARG A 64 -4.77 -10.92 15.43
C ARG A 64 -4.32 -10.27 14.13
N ILE A 65 -3.27 -10.79 13.50
CA ILE A 65 -2.76 -10.30 12.21
C ILE A 65 -3.84 -10.44 11.12
N ARG A 66 -4.52 -11.59 11.04
CA ARG A 66 -5.63 -11.78 10.08
C ARG A 66 -6.74 -10.77 10.29
N ARG A 67 -7.21 -10.58 11.53
CA ARG A 67 -8.28 -9.62 11.85
C ARG A 67 -7.93 -8.20 11.43
N ILE A 68 -6.72 -7.74 11.75
CA ILE A 68 -6.28 -6.38 11.38
C ILE A 68 -6.15 -6.24 9.86
N ARG A 69 -5.59 -7.25 9.19
CA ARG A 69 -5.50 -7.28 7.72
C ARG A 69 -6.88 -7.23 7.08
N ASP A 70 -7.84 -7.96 7.62
CA ASP A 70 -9.20 -8.01 7.07
C ASP A 70 -9.99 -6.72 7.39
N GLN A 71 -9.67 -6.04 8.50
CA GLN A 71 -10.13 -4.68 8.79
C GLN A 71 -9.53 -3.67 7.79
N GLN A 72 -8.22 -3.71 7.53
CA GLN A 72 -7.59 -2.89 6.49
C GLN A 72 -8.18 -3.16 5.09
N LYS A 73 -8.61 -4.40 4.81
CA LYS A 73 -9.34 -4.75 3.58
C LYS A 73 -10.80 -4.31 3.58
N GLY A 74 -11.41 -4.13 4.75
CA GLY A 74 -12.77 -3.64 4.92
C GLY A 74 -12.86 -2.12 4.84
N ASP A 75 -11.80 -1.41 5.26
CA ASP A 75 -11.61 0.03 5.07
C ASP A 75 -11.06 0.37 3.68
N ALA A 76 -10.43 -0.58 2.98
CA ALA A 76 -10.32 -0.52 1.53
C ALA A 76 -11.71 -0.82 0.93
N PRO A 77 -12.19 -0.06 -0.08
CA PRO A 77 -13.50 -0.32 -0.65
C PRO A 77 -13.53 -1.77 -1.18
N LYS A 78 -14.52 -2.54 -0.72
CA LYS A 78 -14.79 -3.92 -1.16
C LYS A 78 -15.15 -3.92 -2.66
N VAL A 79 -14.14 -3.96 -3.53
CA VAL A 79 -14.35 -4.19 -4.95
C VAL A 79 -14.30 -5.69 -5.21
N HIS A 80 -15.42 -6.37 -4.95
CA HIS A 80 -15.62 -7.72 -5.47
C HIS A 80 -16.07 -7.60 -6.94
N LYS A 81 -15.09 -7.62 -7.87
CA LYS A 81 -15.16 -7.90 -9.34
C LYS A 81 -16.15 -7.15 -10.25
N GLN A 82 -17.34 -6.76 -9.79
CA GLN A 82 -18.36 -6.08 -10.60
C GLN A 82 -18.15 -4.56 -10.61
N SER A 83 -17.70 -3.99 -9.49
CA SER A 83 -17.26 -2.58 -9.42
C SER A 83 -15.92 -2.35 -10.16
N GLU A 84 -15.06 -3.36 -10.27
CA GLU A 84 -13.80 -3.30 -11.03
C GLU A 84 -14.08 -3.11 -12.53
N ARG A 85 -15.03 -3.85 -13.10
CA ARG A 85 -15.42 -3.69 -14.52
C ARG A 85 -16.07 -2.34 -14.81
N ALA A 86 -16.95 -1.88 -13.92
CA ALA A 86 -17.54 -0.54 -14.04
C ALA A 86 -16.48 0.55 -13.88
N SER A 87 -15.54 0.40 -12.93
CA SER A 87 -14.45 1.34 -12.70
C SER A 87 -13.47 1.38 -13.87
N ASP A 88 -13.12 0.25 -14.47
CA ASP A 88 -12.21 0.20 -15.61
C ASP A 88 -12.87 0.78 -16.87
N ALA A 89 -14.17 0.56 -17.07
CA ALA A 89 -14.94 1.25 -18.11
C ALA A 89 -15.03 2.76 -17.86
N SER A 90 -15.27 3.19 -16.62
CA SER A 90 -15.30 4.62 -16.26
C SER A 90 -13.92 5.28 -16.38
N LYS A 91 -12.84 4.57 -16.01
CA LYS A 91 -11.45 5.03 -16.21
C LYS A 91 -11.10 5.11 -17.69
N SER A 92 -11.51 4.13 -18.50
CA SER A 92 -11.24 4.17 -19.95
C SER A 92 -11.98 5.31 -20.64
N ALA A 93 -13.23 5.56 -20.24
CA ALA A 93 -14.00 6.72 -20.69
C ALA A 93 -13.31 8.04 -20.29
N LEU A 94 -12.89 8.17 -19.03
CA LEU A 94 -12.18 9.35 -18.55
C LEU A 94 -10.85 9.57 -19.29
N ILE A 95 -10.06 8.51 -19.50
CA ILE A 95 -8.82 8.56 -20.27
C ILE A 95 -9.10 9.04 -21.70
N THR A 96 -10.18 8.57 -22.32
CA THR A 96 -10.56 8.95 -23.68
C THR A 96 -10.94 10.42 -23.74
N THR A 97 -11.77 10.90 -22.81
CA THR A 97 -12.15 12.31 -22.71
C THR A 97 -10.94 13.21 -22.46
N LEU A 98 -10.05 12.83 -21.54
CA LEU A 98 -8.84 13.60 -21.26
C LEU A 98 -7.90 13.64 -22.47
N LYS A 99 -7.71 12.53 -23.18
CA LYS A 99 -6.93 12.50 -24.43
C LYS A 99 -7.54 13.39 -25.51
N ALA A 100 -8.86 13.41 -25.64
CA ALA A 100 -9.54 14.30 -26.58
C ALA A 100 -9.31 15.77 -26.21
N LYS A 101 -9.41 16.12 -24.92
CA LYS A 101 -9.18 17.49 -24.45
C LYS A 101 -7.73 17.94 -24.65
N VAL A 102 -6.77 17.06 -24.42
CA VAL A 102 -5.34 17.33 -24.69
C VAL A 102 -5.14 17.64 -26.17
N ARG A 103 -5.70 16.83 -27.08
CA ARG A 103 -5.59 17.09 -28.52
C ARG A 103 -6.22 18.42 -28.93
N GLU A 104 -7.40 18.73 -28.39
CA GLU A 104 -8.06 20.02 -28.65
C GLU A 104 -7.18 21.20 -28.21
N LEU A 105 -6.64 21.14 -27.00
CA LEU A 105 -5.75 22.17 -26.46
C LEU A 105 -4.44 22.28 -27.28
N GLU A 106 -3.89 21.15 -27.76
CA GLU A 106 -2.73 21.15 -28.63
C GLU A 106 -3.02 21.82 -29.99
N THR A 107 -4.19 21.56 -30.58
CA THR A 107 -4.61 22.21 -31.82
C THR A 107 -4.83 23.71 -31.64
N GLU A 108 -5.50 24.11 -30.55
CA GLU A 108 -5.73 25.52 -30.24
C GLU A 108 -4.41 26.26 -30.00
N LYS A 109 -3.48 25.64 -29.26
CA LYS A 109 -2.13 26.18 -29.06
C LYS A 109 -1.36 26.35 -30.37
N ALA A 110 -1.49 25.41 -31.30
CA ALA A 110 -0.84 25.51 -32.60
C ALA A 110 -1.42 26.66 -33.44
N GLU A 111 -2.75 26.81 -33.45
CA GLU A 111 -3.43 27.89 -34.18
C GLU A 111 -3.10 29.26 -33.59
N LEU A 112 -3.13 29.42 -32.26
CA LEU A 112 -2.74 30.66 -31.59
C LEU A 112 -1.30 31.06 -31.90
N LYS A 113 -0.38 30.09 -31.95
CA LYS A 113 1.02 30.35 -32.34
C LYS A 113 1.13 30.85 -33.78
N LYS A 114 0.37 30.26 -34.71
CA LYS A 114 0.33 30.69 -36.11
C LYS A 114 -0.23 32.11 -36.25
N GLN A 115 -1.29 32.43 -35.51
CA GLN A 115 -1.86 33.78 -35.49
C GLN A 115 -0.86 34.80 -34.94
N LEU A 116 -0.14 34.46 -33.86
CA LEU A 116 0.94 35.29 -33.34
C LEU A 116 2.01 35.55 -34.40
N GLU A 117 2.47 34.51 -35.10
CA GLU A 117 3.48 34.64 -36.15
C GLU A 117 3.03 35.60 -37.27
N ILE A 118 1.77 35.48 -37.73
CA ILE A 118 1.20 36.39 -38.74
C ILE A 118 1.14 37.83 -38.23
N VAL A 119 0.70 38.04 -36.98
CA VAL A 119 0.61 39.38 -36.38
C VAL A 119 2.00 40.00 -36.23
N TYR A 120 2.99 39.23 -35.76
CA TYR A 120 4.37 39.70 -35.66
C TYR A 120 4.98 40.02 -37.03
N GLY A 121 4.71 39.23 -38.06
CA GLY A 121 5.12 39.52 -39.44
C GLY A 121 4.55 40.85 -39.94
N LYS A 122 3.23 41.06 -39.78
CA LYS A 122 2.58 42.32 -40.16
C LYS A 122 3.12 43.54 -39.39
N LEU A 123 3.43 43.37 -38.11
CA LEU A 123 4.01 44.44 -37.30
C LEU A 123 5.42 44.80 -37.79
N HIS A 124 6.24 43.79 -38.15
CA HIS A 124 7.56 44.01 -38.72
C HIS A 124 7.48 44.76 -40.06
N ASP A 125 6.59 44.34 -40.96
CA ASP A 125 6.38 44.97 -42.26
C ASP A 125 5.81 46.40 -42.16
N SER A 126 5.08 46.71 -41.08
CA SER A 126 4.53 48.06 -40.84
C SER A 126 5.51 49.00 -40.14
N THR A 127 6.62 48.48 -39.61
CA THR A 127 7.65 49.25 -38.89
C THR A 127 8.91 49.47 -39.75
N MET A 128 9.01 48.80 -40.91
CA MET A 128 9.95 49.07 -42.00
C MET A 128 9.36 50.09 -42.97
#